data_AF-A0A535HX00-F1
#
_entry.id   AF-A0A535HX00-F1
#
_cell.length_a   1.000
_cell.length_b   1.000
_cell.length_c   1.000
_cell.angle_alpha   90.00
_cell.angle_beta   90.00
_cell.angle_gamma   90.00
#
_symmetry.space_group_name_H-M   'P 1'
#
loop_
_entity.id
_entity.type
_entity.pdbx_description
1 polymer ?
#
loop_
_entity_poly.entity_id
_entity_poly.type
_entity_poly.pdbx_seq_one_letter_code
_entity_poly.pdbx_strand_id
1 'polypeptide(L)'
;MATGLLRGETESESAAQEPEPARPRRRDWRVALGLSLIPGLGHLYNGQIRRALFFFGATLFSIGPAVVLITAGEHLGATLLDRKQFTAFLLLSLGSVLAFLALFVLGLGFWASAAVDARRSAIELSEGRPGGEARWWFLKL
;
A
#
# COMPACT_ATOMS: atom_id res chain seq x y z
N MET A 1 -15.78 7.95 74.36
CA MET A 1 -16.27 6.98 73.37
C MET A 1 -17.04 7.75 72.29
N ALA A 2 -16.36 8.31 71.29
CA ALA A 2 -16.97 8.91 70.09
C ALA A 2 -15.86 9.31 69.09
N THR A 3 -15.14 8.34 68.52
CA THR A 3 -14.20 8.61 67.42
C THR A 3 -13.95 7.31 66.66
N GLY A 4 -14.87 6.94 65.78
CA GLY A 4 -14.78 5.68 65.02
C GLY A 4 -15.80 5.51 63.91
N LEU A 5 -16.35 6.59 63.35
CA LEU A 5 -17.41 6.55 62.34
C LEU A 5 -17.09 7.35 61.06
N LEU A 6 -15.81 7.50 60.69
CA LEU A 6 -15.40 8.14 59.43
C LEU A 6 -14.24 7.38 58.75
N ARG A 7 -14.36 6.06 58.64
CA ARG A 7 -13.37 5.20 57.93
C ARG A 7 -14.01 4.13 57.05
N GLY A 8 -15.30 4.30 56.70
CA GLY A 8 -16.05 3.31 55.91
C GLY A 8 -16.36 3.70 54.47
N GLU A 9 -16.22 4.98 54.08
CA GLU A 9 -16.76 5.45 52.79
C GLU A 9 -15.71 5.68 51.70
N THR A 10 -14.42 5.61 52.01
CA THR A 10 -13.35 5.90 51.03
C THR A 10 -12.72 4.66 50.39
N GLU A 11 -13.07 3.44 50.82
CA GLU A 11 -12.47 2.20 50.28
C GLU A 11 -13.29 1.56 49.16
N SER A 12 -14.56 1.92 48.97
CA SER A 12 -15.40 1.35 47.90
C SER A 12 -15.34 2.14 46.57
N GLU A 13 -14.82 3.37 46.57
CA GLU A 13 -14.68 4.19 45.35
C GLU A 13 -13.32 4.03 44.66
N SER A 14 -12.37 3.35 45.32
CA SER A 14 -11.04 3.05 44.79
C SER A 14 -10.90 1.62 44.27
N ALA A 15 -12.01 0.95 43.94
CA ALA A 15 -12.00 -0.06 42.88
C ALA A 15 -11.95 0.68 41.54
N ALA A 16 -10.84 1.38 41.32
CA ALA A 16 -10.53 2.11 40.12
C ALA A 16 -10.62 1.14 38.96
N GLN A 17 -11.75 1.24 38.26
CA GLN A 17 -11.95 0.93 36.86
C GLN A 17 -10.63 0.55 36.20
N GLU A 18 -10.34 -0.75 36.18
CA GLU A 18 -9.25 -1.26 35.34
C GLU A 18 -9.50 -0.67 33.96
N PRO A 19 -8.54 0.03 33.34
CA PRO A 19 -8.75 0.64 32.05
C PRO A 19 -9.16 -0.49 31.10
N GLU A 20 -10.45 -0.52 30.74
CA GLU A 20 -11.01 -1.48 29.80
C GLU A 20 -10.07 -1.47 28.59
N PRO A 21 -9.38 -2.59 28.27
CA PRO A 21 -8.37 -2.59 27.24
C PRO A 21 -9.03 -2.04 25.98
N ALA A 22 -8.56 -0.88 25.52
CA ALA A 22 -9.19 -0.11 24.46
C ALA A 22 -9.53 -1.06 23.32
N ARG A 23 -10.84 -1.36 23.15
CA ARG A 23 -11.26 -2.37 22.17
C ARG A 23 -10.63 -1.99 20.84
N PRO A 24 -9.91 -2.90 20.17
CA PRO A 24 -9.24 -2.59 18.92
C PRO A 24 -10.29 -2.02 17.98
N ARG A 25 -10.13 -0.74 17.65
CA ARG A 25 -11.05 0.03 16.81
C ARG A 25 -11.23 -0.77 15.52
N ARG A 26 -12.43 -1.36 15.33
CA ARG A 26 -12.74 -2.17 14.15
C ARG A 26 -12.37 -1.35 12.92
N ARG A 27 -11.30 -1.75 12.23
CA ARG A 27 -10.84 -1.09 11.01
C ARG A 27 -11.80 -1.47 9.89
N ASP A 28 -12.37 -0.47 9.23
CA ASP A 28 -13.33 -0.69 8.15
C ASP A 28 -12.61 -1.09 6.86
N TRP A 29 -12.90 -2.29 6.37
CA TRP A 29 -12.36 -2.80 5.10
C TRP A 29 -12.70 -1.91 3.90
N ARG A 30 -13.82 -1.18 3.97
CA ARG A 30 -14.24 -0.22 2.95
C ARG A 30 -13.30 0.98 2.86
N VAL A 31 -12.83 1.44 4.03
CA VAL A 31 -11.85 2.53 4.13
C VAL A 31 -10.51 2.05 3.58
N ALA A 32 -10.04 0.85 3.97
CA ALA A 32 -8.82 0.28 3.41
C ALA A 32 -8.86 0.16 1.88
N LEU A 33 -9.99 -0.31 1.31
CA LEU A 33 -10.19 -0.40 -0.13
C LEU A 33 -10.24 0.97 -0.82
N GLY A 34 -10.90 1.95 -0.20
CA GLY A 34 -10.90 3.33 -0.69
C GLY A 34 -9.50 3.94 -0.69
N LEU A 35 -8.71 3.71 0.36
CA LEU A 35 -7.32 4.13 0.43
C LEU A 35 -6.44 3.40 -0.58
N SER A 36 -6.73 2.15 -0.93
CA SER A 36 -5.99 1.40 -1.96
C SER A 36 -6.09 1.98 -3.38
N LEU A 37 -6.94 2.98 -3.63
CA LEU A 37 -6.89 3.75 -4.88
C LEU A 37 -5.49 4.33 -5.11
N ILE A 38 -4.83 4.75 -4.03
CA ILE A 38 -3.42 5.13 -4.06
C ILE A 38 -2.61 3.87 -3.68
N PRO A 39 -1.72 3.39 -4.56
CA PRO A 39 -0.97 2.17 -4.32
C PRO A 39 -0.23 2.23 -2.97
N GLY A 40 -0.37 1.20 -2.15
CA GLY A 40 0.27 1.12 -0.82
C GLY A 40 -0.46 1.82 0.34
N LEU A 41 -1.40 2.74 0.10
CA LEU A 41 -2.10 3.44 1.21
C LEU A 41 -3.06 2.53 2.00
N GLY A 42 -3.70 1.56 1.35
CA GLY A 42 -4.54 0.57 2.05
C GLY A 42 -3.74 -0.29 3.04
N HIS A 43 -2.49 -0.61 2.70
CA HIS A 43 -1.56 -1.30 3.60
C HIS A 43 -1.08 -0.40 4.74
N LEU A 44 -0.87 0.89 4.46
CA LEU A 44 -0.51 1.86 5.49
C LEU A 44 -1.64 2.03 6.52
N TYR A 45 -2.90 2.07 6.08
CA TYR A 45 -4.06 2.09 6.95
C TYR A 45 -4.13 0.88 7.89
N ASN A 46 -3.74 -0.30 7.39
CA ASN A 46 -3.64 -1.55 8.14
C ASN A 46 -2.40 -1.63 9.05
N GLY A 47 -1.50 -0.63 9.02
CA GLY A 47 -0.24 -0.63 9.78
C GLY A 47 0.90 -1.43 9.15
N GLN A 48 0.77 -1.87 7.89
CA GLN A 48 1.72 -2.73 7.19
C GLN A 48 2.68 -1.93 6.31
N ILE A 49 3.57 -1.14 6.93
CA ILE A 49 4.44 -0.18 6.24
C ILE A 49 5.38 -0.84 5.20
N ARG A 50 5.94 -2.02 5.50
CA ARG A 50 6.81 -2.75 4.56
C ARG A 50 6.09 -3.12 3.25
N ARG A 51 4.83 -3.55 3.35
CA ARG A 51 4.00 -3.89 2.18
C ARG A 51 3.61 -2.63 1.41
N ALA A 52 3.29 -1.55 2.13
CA ALA A 52 3.03 -0.26 1.51
C ALA A 52 4.22 0.19 0.66
N LEU A 53 5.44 0.19 1.22
CA LEU A 53 6.66 0.58 0.49
C LEU A 53 6.93 -0.33 -0.71
N PHE A 54 6.71 -1.64 -0.58
CA PHE A 54 6.89 -2.56 -1.71
C PHE A 54 5.97 -2.21 -2.89
N PHE A 55 4.67 -2.02 -2.64
CA PHE A 55 3.72 -1.68 -3.70
C PHE A 55 3.94 -0.27 -4.25
N PHE A 56 4.36 0.69 -3.42
CA PHE A 56 4.83 2.00 -3.89
C PHE A 56 6.04 1.86 -4.82
N GLY A 57 7.05 1.09 -4.40
CA GLY A 57 8.26 0.83 -5.17
C GLY A 57 7.96 0.13 -6.50
N ALA A 58 7.11 -0.90 -6.48
CA ALA A 58 6.67 -1.61 -7.69
C ALA A 58 5.93 -0.67 -8.66
N THR A 59 5.07 0.20 -8.13
CA THR A 59 4.39 1.22 -8.95
C THR A 59 5.41 2.19 -9.56
N LEU A 60 6.35 2.70 -8.77
CA LEU A 60 7.40 3.58 -9.26
C LEU A 60 8.28 2.91 -10.33
N PHE A 61 8.58 1.63 -10.17
CA PHE A 61 9.38 0.86 -11.12
C PHE A 61 8.64 0.52 -12.42
N SER A 62 7.30 0.60 -12.43
CA SER A 62 6.52 0.48 -13.67
C SER A 62 6.34 1.82 -14.38
N ILE A 63 6.04 2.89 -13.63
CA ILE A 63 5.77 4.21 -14.19
C ILE A 63 7.06 4.95 -14.58
N GLY A 64 8.10 4.87 -13.74
CA GLY A 64 9.36 5.59 -13.94
C GLY A 64 10.02 5.27 -15.29
N PRO A 65 10.26 3.99 -15.62
CA PRO A 65 10.78 3.61 -16.92
C PRO A 65 9.87 4.01 -18.08
N ALA A 66 8.54 3.97 -17.90
CA ALA A 66 7.60 4.40 -18.93
C ALA A 66 7.75 5.90 -19.25
N VAL A 67 7.91 6.75 -18.23
CA VAL A 67 8.15 8.19 -18.41
C VAL A 67 9.49 8.43 -19.10
N VAL A 68 10.56 7.78 -18.64
CA VAL A 68 11.89 7.89 -19.25
C VAL A 68 11.85 7.46 -20.71
N LEU A 69 11.15 6.38 -21.02
CA LEU A 69 11.01 5.86 -22.38
C LEU A 69 10.32 6.88 -23.30
N ILE A 70 9.29 7.58 -22.84
CA ILE A 70 8.60 8.62 -23.61
C ILE A 70 9.55 9.80 -23.86
N THR A 71 10.13 10.37 -22.78
CA THR A 71 10.97 11.57 -22.87
C THR A 71 12.25 11.33 -23.68
N ALA A 72 12.95 10.22 -23.41
CA ALA A 72 14.18 9.87 -24.13
C ALA A 72 13.88 9.36 -25.55
N GLY A 73 12.78 8.62 -25.73
CA GLY A 73 12.35 8.11 -27.02
C GLY A 73 12.05 9.21 -28.02
N GLU A 74 11.44 10.32 -27.59
CA GLU A 74 11.22 11.50 -28.44
C GLU A 74 12.54 12.09 -28.94
N HIS A 75 13.50 12.32 -28.04
CA HIS A 75 14.79 12.90 -28.40
C HIS A 75 15.59 11.98 -29.34
N LEU A 76 15.64 10.68 -29.04
CA LEU A 76 16.31 9.69 -29.89
C LEU A 76 15.60 9.57 -31.25
N GLY A 77 14.27 9.60 -31.27
CA GLY A 77 13.48 9.56 -32.49
C GLY A 77 13.80 10.73 -33.43
N ALA A 78 13.87 11.96 -32.90
CA ALA A 78 14.22 13.14 -33.68
C ALA A 78 15.61 13.02 -34.33
N THR A 79 16.62 12.56 -33.58
CA THR A 79 17.97 12.39 -34.13
C THR A 79 18.06 11.32 -35.23
N LEU A 80 17.23 10.27 -35.16
CA LEU A 80 17.16 9.22 -36.17
C LEU A 80 16.50 9.71 -37.47
N LEU A 81 15.50 10.57 -37.35
CA LEU A 81 14.86 11.25 -38.47
C LEU A 81 15.86 12.16 -39.21
N ASP A 82 16.66 12.95 -38.48
CA ASP A 82 17.70 13.81 -39.07
C ASP A 82 18.75 13.01 -39.85
N ARG A 83 19.10 11.82 -39.36
CA ARG A 83 20.03 10.88 -40.01
C ARG A 83 19.41 10.12 -41.19
N LYS A 84 18.14 10.38 -41.55
CA LYS A 84 17.36 9.66 -42.58
C LYS A 84 17.25 8.15 -42.31
N GLN A 85 17.36 7.73 -41.05
CA GLN A 85 17.31 6.32 -40.66
C GLN A 85 15.88 5.89 -40.31
N PHE A 86 14.98 5.95 -41.31
CA PHE A 86 13.56 5.67 -41.14
C PHE A 86 13.26 4.29 -40.55
N THR A 87 13.96 3.25 -40.99
CA THR A 87 13.78 1.88 -40.46
C THR A 87 14.09 1.80 -38.97
N ALA A 88 15.18 2.44 -38.53
CA ALA A 88 15.55 2.45 -37.12
C ALA A 88 14.54 3.25 -36.26
N PHE A 89 14.05 4.39 -36.78
CA PHE A 89 12.97 5.14 -36.15
C PHE A 89 11.70 4.29 -35.96
N LEU A 90 11.27 3.56 -37.00
CA LEU A 90 10.08 2.71 -36.94
C LEU A 90 10.25 1.57 -35.93
N LEU A 91 11.41 0.90 -35.93
CA LEU A 91 11.70 -0.17 -34.97
C LEU A 91 11.75 0.36 -33.53
N LEU A 92 12.37 1.52 -33.31
CA LEU A 92 12.41 2.16 -31.99
C LEU A 92 11.03 2.57 -31.51
N SER A 93 10.21 3.15 -32.39
CA SER A 93 8.84 3.56 -32.10
C SER A 93 7.97 2.35 -31.75
N LEU A 94 7.99 1.31 -32.58
CA LEU A 94 7.24 0.09 -32.34
C LEU A 94 7.69 -0.58 -31.04
N GLY A 95 9.01 -0.69 -30.82
CA GLY A 95 9.58 -1.25 -29.59
C GLY A 95 9.18 -0.45 -28.35
N SER A 96 9.19 0.88 -28.43
CA SER A 96 8.80 1.76 -27.32
C SER A 96 7.32 1.62 -26.98
N VAL A 97 6.44 1.52 -27.99
CA VAL A 97 5.00 1.29 -27.75
C VAL A 97 4.76 -0.06 -27.07
N LEU A 98 5.43 -1.12 -27.54
CA LEU A 98 5.31 -2.45 -26.93
C LEU A 98 5.85 -2.47 -25.50
N ALA A 99 7.01 -1.85 -25.26
CA ALA A 99 7.61 -1.75 -23.93
C ALA A 99 6.72 -0.92 -22.97
N PHE A 100 6.18 0.21 -23.44
CA PHE A 100 5.23 1.01 -22.69
C PHE A 100 3.98 0.22 -22.32
N LEU A 101 3.38 -0.49 -23.28
CA LEU A 101 2.21 -1.32 -23.05
C LEU A 101 2.49 -2.42 -22.02
N ALA A 102 3.64 -3.10 -22.12
CA ALA A 102 4.05 -4.11 -21.16
C ALA A 102 4.22 -3.52 -19.75
N LEU A 103 4.92 -2.39 -19.61
CA LEU A 103 5.09 -1.68 -18.34
C LEU A 103 3.76 -1.23 -17.76
N PHE A 104 2.85 -0.74 -18.60
CA PHE A 104 1.53 -0.30 -18.19
C PHE A 104 0.69 -1.46 -17.66
N VAL A 105 0.65 -2.60 -18.38
CA VAL A 105 -0.04 -3.81 -17.94
C VAL A 105 0.55 -4.35 -16.63
N LEU A 106 1.88 -4.36 -16.50
CA LEU A 106 2.56 -4.74 -15.25
C LEU A 106 2.17 -3.80 -14.11
N GLY A 107 2.19 -2.49 -14.34
CA GLY A 107 1.79 -1.48 -13.36
C GLY A 107 0.35 -1.67 -12.89
N LEU A 108 -0.59 -1.89 -13.82
CA LEU A 108 -1.98 -2.21 -13.49
C LEU A 108 -2.12 -3.53 -12.71
N GLY A 109 -1.35 -4.56 -13.09
CA GLY A 109 -1.34 -5.84 -12.39
C GLY A 109 -0.86 -5.70 -10.95
N PHE A 110 0.23 -4.97 -10.72
CA PHE A 110 0.71 -4.67 -9.38
C PHE A 110 -0.28 -3.83 -8.58
N TRP A 111 -0.90 -2.82 -9.21
CA TRP A 111 -1.90 -1.98 -8.57
C TRP A 111 -3.15 -2.77 -8.15
N ALA A 112 -3.68 -3.61 -9.05
CA ALA A 112 -4.83 -4.47 -8.76
C ALA A 112 -4.50 -5.49 -7.66
N SER A 113 -3.32 -6.09 -7.71
CA SER A 113 -2.83 -7.01 -6.67
C SER A 113 -2.73 -6.32 -5.30
N ALA A 114 -2.19 -5.10 -5.25
CA ALA A 114 -2.12 -4.29 -4.04
C ALA A 114 -3.50 -4.00 -3.45
N ALA A 115 -4.46 -3.62 -4.29
CA ALA A 115 -5.83 -3.32 -3.84
C ALA A 115 -6.53 -4.56 -3.27
N VAL A 116 -6.36 -5.71 -3.90
CA VAL A 116 -6.91 -6.98 -3.42
C VAL A 116 -6.26 -7.41 -2.10
N ASP A 117 -4.93 -7.29 -1.97
CA ASP A 117 -4.20 -7.68 -0.76
C ASP A 117 -4.54 -6.78 0.43
N ALA A 118 -4.67 -5.47 0.21
CA ALA A 118 -5.08 -4.52 1.24
C ALA A 118 -6.50 -4.81 1.75
N ARG A 119 -7.44 -5.13 0.84
CA ARG A 119 -8.81 -5.51 1.20
C ARG A 119 -8.83 -6.77 2.05
N ARG A 120 -8.11 -7.81 1.64
CA ARG A 120 -8.01 -9.08 2.39
C ARG A 120 -7.43 -8.86 3.77
N SER A 121 -6.34 -8.08 3.86
CA SER A 121 -5.69 -7.74 5.13
C SER A 121 -6.62 -6.97 6.08
N ALA A 122 -7.45 -6.08 5.56
CA ALA A 122 -8.40 -5.34 6.40
C ALA A 122 -9.54 -6.22 6.92
N ILE A 123 -10.01 -7.20 6.13
CA ILE A 123 -11.01 -8.18 6.57
C ILE A 123 -10.45 -9.04 7.71
N GLU A 124 -9.23 -9.57 7.55
CA GLU A 124 -8.56 -10.38 8.58
C GLU A 124 -8.42 -9.63 9.91
N LEU A 125 -8.07 -8.33 9.87
CA LEU A 125 -7.99 -7.47 11.05
C LEU A 125 -9.37 -7.19 11.68
N SER A 126 -10.43 -7.08 10.87
CA SER A 126 -11.80 -6.85 11.36
C SER A 126 -12.41 -8.07 12.05
N GLU A 127 -11.92 -9.27 11.74
CA GLU A 127 -12.33 -10.54 12.34
C GLU A 127 -11.58 -10.87 13.64
N GLY A 128 -10.64 -10.02 14.08
CA GLY A 128 -9.90 -10.23 15.32
C GLY A 128 -8.88 -11.36 15.27
N ARG A 129 -8.55 -11.88 14.07
CA ARG A 129 -7.43 -12.80 13.90
C ARG A 129 -6.14 -12.00 14.04
N PRO A 130 -5.13 -12.48 14.80
CA PRO A 130 -3.84 -11.79 14.91
C PRO A 130 -3.33 -11.57 13.50
N GLY A 131 -3.17 -10.30 13.13
CA GLY A 131 -2.95 -9.85 11.75
C GLY A 131 -1.93 -10.74 11.07
N GLY A 132 -2.36 -11.44 10.03
CA GLY A 132 -1.65 -12.55 9.45
C GLY A 132 -0.18 -12.21 9.24
N GLU A 133 0.68 -13.00 9.87
CA GLU A 133 2.09 -13.12 9.49
C GLU A 133 2.18 -13.02 7.97
N ALA A 134 3.12 -12.21 7.47
CA ALA A 134 3.32 -12.06 6.04
C ALA A 134 3.46 -13.44 5.38
N ARG A 135 2.37 -13.88 4.72
CA ARG A 135 2.23 -15.23 4.16
C ARG A 135 2.98 -15.41 2.85
N TRP A 136 3.40 -14.30 2.23
CA TRP A 136 4.35 -14.34 1.12
C TRP A 136 5.76 -14.40 1.68
N TRP A 137 6.51 -15.46 1.32
CA TRP A 137 7.83 -15.74 1.88
C TRP A 137 8.82 -14.57 1.71
N PHE A 138 8.66 -13.75 0.66
CA PHE A 138 9.54 -12.61 0.37
C PHE A 138 9.23 -11.35 1.19
N LEU A 139 8.08 -11.30 1.89
CA LEU A 139 7.74 -10.23 2.82
C LEU A 139 8.15 -10.57 4.28
N LYS A 140 8.81 -11.71 4.51
CA LYS A 140 9.42 -12.09 5.79
C LYS A 140 10.84 -11.52 6.02
N LEU A 141 11.35 -10.68 5.11
CA LEU A 141 12.53 -9.83 5.37
C LEU A 141 12.15 -8.65 6.25
#